data_AF-A0A3N0AER5-F1
#
_entry.id   AF-A0A3N0AER5-F1
#
_cell.length_a   1.000
_cell.length_b   1.000
_cell.length_c   1.000
_cell.angle_alpha   90.00
_cell.angle_beta   90.00
_cell.angle_gamma   90.00
#
_symmetry.space_group_name_H-M   'P 1'
#
loop_
_entity.id
_entity.type
_entity.pdbx_description
1 polymer ?
#
loop_
_entity_poly.entity_id
_entity_poly.type
_entity_poly.pdbx_seq_one_letter_code
_entity_poly.pdbx_strand_id
1 'polypeptide(L)' 'MSADEQTRSGFAAIRDRLDEIAAQVRDDAMPLDAALDLYDEAVKLGMKATELLETIEEGDHAESGEEAR' A
#
# COMPACT_ATOMS: atom_id res chain seq x y z
N MET A 1 6.15 19.14 0.15
CA MET A 1 5.08 18.14 0.38
C MET A 1 5.22 17.68 1.81
N SER A 2 4.13 17.68 2.57
CA SER A 2 4.14 17.21 3.97
C SER A 2 4.25 15.68 4.04
N ALA A 3 4.62 15.12 5.20
CA ALA A 3 4.70 13.67 5.38
C ALA A 3 3.35 12.98 5.09
N ASP A 4 2.24 13.55 5.55
CA ASP A 4 0.89 13.07 5.27
C ASP A 4 0.54 13.03 3.79
N GLU A 5 1.00 14.02 3.03
CA GLU A 5 0.73 14.13 1.60
C GLU A 5 1.49 13.05 0.81
N GLN A 6 2.73 12.76 1.23
CA GLN A 6 3.54 11.67 0.68
C GLN A 6 2.88 10.32 0.99
N THR A 7 2.44 10.09 2.22
CA THR A 7 1.77 8.84 2.61
C THR A 7 0.45 8.65 1.87
N ARG A 8 -0.40 9.68 1.77
CA ARG A 8 -1.65 9.64 1.00
C ARG A 8 -1.39 9.33 -0.47
N SER A 9 -0.36 9.93 -1.07
CA SER A 9 0.04 9.63 -2.44
C SER A 9 0.55 8.19 -2.61
N GLY A 10 1.23 7.65 -1.59
CA GLY A 10 1.69 6.27 -1.54
C GLY A 10 0.54 5.26 -1.51
N PHE A 11 -0.46 5.49 -0.64
CA PHE A 11 -1.67 4.67 -0.60
C PHE A 11 -2.47 4.73 -1.90
N ALA A 12 -2.62 5.92 -2.49
CA ALA A 12 -3.29 6.08 -3.78
C ALA A 12 -2.59 5.27 -4.88
N ALA A 13 -1.26 5.35 -4.96
CA ALA A 13 -0.49 4.58 -5.94
C ALA A 13 -0.61 3.06 -5.73
N ILE A 14 -0.61 2.59 -4.48
CA ILE A 14 -0.81 1.17 -4.16
C ILE A 14 -2.20 0.71 -4.59
N ARG A 15 -3.24 1.47 -4.26
CA ARG A 15 -4.62 1.17 -4.66
C ARG A 15 -4.74 1.09 -6.17
N ASP A 16 -4.24 2.10 -6.88
CA ASP A 16 -4.34 2.17 -8.34
C ASP A 16 -3.66 0.95 -8.98
N ARG A 17 -2.50 0.51 -8.46
CA ARG A 17 -1.84 -0.70 -8.94
C ARG A 17 -2.62 -1.98 -8.62
N LEU A 18 -3.23 -2.10 -7.44
CA LEU A 18 -4.09 -3.23 -7.10
C LEU A 18 -5.32 -3.30 -8.02
N ASP A 19 -5.91 -2.16 -8.37
CA ASP A 19 -7.03 -2.08 -9.31
C ASP A 19 -6.62 -2.52 -10.73
N GLU A 20 -5.43 -2.13 -11.19
CA GLU A 20 -4.87 -2.61 -12.46
C GLU A 20 -4.63 -4.12 -12.46
N ILE A 21 -4.11 -4.68 -11.38
CA ILE A 21 -3.90 -6.12 -11.21
C ILE A 21 -5.26 -6.83 -11.26
N ALA A 22 -6.25 -6.33 -10.53
CA ALA A 22 -7.59 -6.89 -10.52
C ALA A 22 -8.25 -6.84 -11.90
N ALA A 23 -8.03 -5.78 -12.68
CA ALA A 23 -8.53 -5.67 -14.05
C ALA A 23 -7.86 -6.70 -14.97
N GLN A 24 -6.56 -6.93 -14.83
CA GLN A 24 -5.81 -7.91 -15.63
C GLN A 24 -6.22 -9.35 -15.32
N VAL A 25 -6.31 -9.71 -14.03
CA VAL A 25 -6.68 -11.08 -13.60
C VAL A 25 -8.13 -11.45 -13.96
N ARG A 26 -8.99 -10.45 -14.23
CA ARG A 26 -10.37 -10.67 -14.73
C ARG A 26 -10.42 -11.07 -16.21
N ASP A 27 -9.33 -10.96 -16.95
CA ASP A 27 -9.27 -11.41 -18.33
C ASP A 27 -9.14 -12.93 -18.40
N ASP A 28 -10.16 -13.59 -18.96
CA ASP A 28 -10.21 -15.05 -19.14
C ASP A 28 -9.10 -15.59 -20.07
N ALA A 29 -8.46 -14.72 -20.86
CA ALA A 29 -7.31 -15.07 -21.70
C ALA A 29 -5.97 -15.11 -20.92
N MET A 30 -5.96 -14.71 -19.64
CA MET A 30 -4.76 -14.68 -18.83
C MET A 30 -4.23 -16.09 -18.50
N PRO A 31 -2.94 -16.39 -18.79
CA PRO A 31 -2.31 -17.62 -18.34
C PRO A 31 -2.22 -17.69 -16.81
N LEU A 32 -2.39 -18.90 -16.24
CA LEU A 32 -2.34 -19.11 -14.79
C LEU A 32 -1.03 -18.62 -14.16
N ASP A 33 0.12 -18.92 -14.78
CA ASP A 33 1.42 -18.51 -14.24
C ASP A 33 1.53 -16.99 -14.15
N ALA A 34 1.03 -16.26 -15.16
CA ALA A 34 0.98 -14.81 -15.14
C ALA A 34 0.01 -14.27 -14.07
N ALA A 35 -1.12 -14.94 -13.85
CA ALA A 35 -2.04 -14.58 -12.77
C ALA A 35 -1.43 -14.79 -11.38
N LEU A 36 -0.61 -15.83 -11.20
CA LEU A 36 0.11 -16.10 -9.96
C LEU A 36 1.19 -15.04 -9.69
N ASP A 37 1.95 -14.63 -10.71
CA ASP A 37 2.93 -13.54 -10.59
C ASP A 37 2.25 -12.24 -10.16
N LEU A 38 1.09 -11.92 -10.74
CA LEU A 38 0.29 -10.75 -10.37
C LEU A 38 -0.29 -10.85 -8.95
N TYR A 39 -0.69 -12.05 -8.51
CA TYR A 39 -1.12 -12.27 -7.14
C TYR A 39 0.01 -12.02 -6.14
N ASP A 40 1.21 -12.51 -6.41
CA ASP A 40 2.39 -12.26 -5.57
C ASP A 40 2.75 -10.77 -5.51
N GLU A 41 2.58 -10.04 -6.62
CA GLU A 41 2.71 -8.58 -6.63
C GLU A 41 1.66 -7.92 -5.72
N ALA A 42 0.40 -8.34 -5.81
CA ALA A 42 -0.68 -7.81 -4.99
C ALA A 42 -0.44 -8.03 -3.49
N VAL A 43 0.10 -9.20 -3.09
CA VAL A 43 0.48 -9.47 -1.70
C VAL A 43 1.56 -8.49 -1.22
N LYS A 44 2.62 -8.27 -2.01
CA LYS A 44 3.69 -7.31 -1.66
C LYS A 44 3.16 -5.88 -1.54
N LEU A 45 2.24 -5.49 -2.41
CA LEU A 45 1.57 -4.19 -2.34
C LEU A 45 0.75 -4.04 -1.06
N GLY A 46 0.02 -5.10 -0.65
CA GLY A 46 -0.70 -5.13 0.62
C GLY A 46 0.23 -4.98 1.83
N MET A 47 1.36 -5.68 1.84
CA MET A 47 2.37 -5.53 2.91
C MET A 47 2.91 -4.11 2.99
N LYS A 48 3.24 -3.50 1.84
CA LYS A 48 3.71 -2.12 1.77
C LYS A 48 2.66 -1.11 2.27
N ALA A 49 1.38 -1.37 2.04
CA ALA A 49 0.31 -0.54 2.58
C ALA A 49 0.25 -0.63 4.12
N THR A 50 0.45 -1.82 4.69
CA THR A 50 0.55 -1.99 6.14
C THR A 50 1.74 -1.23 6.73
N GLU A 51 2.92 -1.33 6.12
CA GLU A 51 4.12 -0.59 6.55
C GLU A 51 3.91 0.94 6.52
N LEU A 52 3.21 1.44 5.50
CA LEU A 52 2.83 2.85 5.40
C LEU A 52 1.86 3.28 6.52
N LEU A 53 0.99 2.36 6.97
CA LEU A 53 0.05 2.62 8.05
C LEU A 53 0.77 2.70 9.40
N GLU A 54 1.67 1.75 9.67
CA GLU A 54 2.52 1.74 10.87
C GLU A 54 3.36 3.02 10.97
N THR A 55 3.90 3.50 9.85
CA THR A 55 4.67 4.76 9.81
C THR A 55 3.83 5.99 10.22
N ILE A 56 2.52 5.99 9.92
CA ILE A 56 1.62 7.07 10.38
C ILE A 56 1.39 6.96 11.88
N GLU A 57 1.10 5.75 12.37
CA GLU A 57 0.84 5.51 13.80
C GLU A 57 2.05 5.88 14.66
N GLU A 58 3.27 5.54 14.22
CA GLU A 58 4.52 5.92 14.89
C GLU A 58 4.74 7.44 14.93
N GLY A 59 4.40 8.14 13.84
CA GLY A 59 4.49 9.61 13.78
C GLY A 59 3.50 10.31 14.72
N ASP A 60 2.27 9.79 14.81
CA ASP A 60 1.20 10.33 15.68
C ASP A 60 1.47 10.05 17.17
N HIS A 61 2.10 8.89 17.48
CA HIS A 61 2.52 8.54 18.83
C HIS A 61 3.79 9.28 19.30
N ALA A 62 4.69 9.68 18.41
CA ALA A 62 5.89 10.43 18.78
C ALA A 62 5.57 11.87 19.25
N GLU A 63 4.54 12.52 18.70
CA GLU A 63 4.16 13.89 19.09
C GLU A 63 3.41 13.98 20.43
N SER A 64 2.92 12.86 20.97
CA SER A 64 2.15 12.82 22.22
C SER A 64 3.00 12.50 23.47
N GLY A 65 4.33 12.31 23.32
CA GLY A 65 5.24 11.90 24.40
C GLY A 65 6.10 13.01 25.03
N GLU A 66 6.14 14.23 24.48
CA GLU A 66 7.06 15.30 24.92
C GLU A 66 6.34 16.46 25.67
N GLU A 67 5.28 16.16 26.42
CA GLU A 67 4.68 17.08 27.41
C GLU A 67 4.49 16.39 28.78
N ALA A 68 5.56 15.87 29.36
CA ALA A 68 5.62 15.62 30.79
C ALA A 68 6.99 16.07 31.33
N ARG A 69 6.99 17.30 31.86
CA ARG A 69 8.08 17.89 32.66
C ARG A 69 8.42 17.04 33.88
#